data_AF-A0A158L252-F1
#
_entry.id   AF-A0A158L252-F1
#
_cell.length_a   1.000
_cell.length_b   1.000
_cell.length_c   1.000
_cell.angle_alpha   90.00
_cell.angle_beta   90.00
_cell.angle_gamma   90.00
#
_symmetry.space_group_name_H-M   'P 1'
#
loop_
_entity.id
_entity.type
_entity.pdbx_description
1 polymer ?
#
loop_
_entity_poly.entity_id
_entity_poly.type
_entity_poly.pdbx_seq_one_letter_code
_entity_poly.pdbx_strand_id
1 'polypeptide(L)' 'MIDTHDRPVGDIVWDLYAYVLDRIGPVPTLIEWDANVPGWTTLKAQADRAETVMLARSQAALSVA' A
#
# COMPACT_ATOMS: atom_id res chain seq x y z
N MET A 1 -17.47 6.65 0.89
CA MET A 1 -16.63 5.96 -0.10
C MET A 1 -17.22 4.56 -0.23
N ILE A 2 -17.48 4.07 -1.44
CA ILE A 2 -17.88 2.68 -1.66
C ILE A 2 -16.58 1.93 -1.97
N ASP A 3 -16.32 0.87 -1.21
CA ASP A 3 -15.07 0.10 -1.26
C ASP A 3 -15.21 -1.08 -2.24
N THR A 4 -15.30 -0.75 -3.54
CA THR A 4 -15.57 -1.74 -4.60
C THR A 4 -14.32 -2.38 -5.20
N HIS A 5 -13.11 -1.99 -4.76
CA HIS A 5 -11.81 -2.49 -5.25
C HIS A 5 -11.72 -2.73 -6.77
N ASP A 6 -12.28 -1.81 -7.56
CA ASP A 6 -12.43 -1.96 -9.01
C ASP A 6 -11.62 -0.92 -9.81
N ARG A 7 -10.71 -0.24 -9.11
CA ARG A 7 -9.85 0.83 -9.63
C ARG A 7 -8.57 0.94 -8.79
N PRO A 8 -7.53 1.64 -9.28
CA PRO A 8 -6.32 1.87 -8.50
C PRO A 8 -6.61 2.51 -7.14
N VAL A 9 -5.81 2.17 -6.14
CA VAL A 9 -5.91 2.72 -4.78
C VAL A 9 -5.68 4.23 -4.84
N GLY A 10 -6.63 5.00 -4.32
CA GLY A 10 -6.56 6.47 -4.30
C GLY A 10 -5.54 7.01 -3.30
N ASP A 11 -5.05 8.22 -3.53
CA ASP A 11 -3.99 8.83 -2.70
C ASP A 11 -4.36 8.97 -1.22
N ILE A 12 -5.62 9.27 -0.91
CA ILE A 12 -6.10 9.33 0.49
C ILE A 12 -5.89 7.99 1.21
N VAL A 13 -6.08 6.86 0.52
CA VAL A 13 -5.88 5.52 1.11
C VAL A 13 -4.40 5.23 1.29
N TRP A 14 -3.54 5.69 0.38
CA TRP A 14 -2.09 5.60 0.53
C TRP A 14 -1.58 6.38 1.74
N ASP A 15 -2.12 7.58 1.99
CA ASP A 15 -1.80 8.38 3.16
C ASP A 15 -2.24 7.68 4.46
N LEU A 16 -3.44 7.10 4.46
CA LEU A 16 -3.95 6.31 5.60
C LEU A 16 -3.09 5.06 5.85
N TYR A 17 -2.68 4.36 4.79
CA TYR A 17 -1.81 3.20 4.89
C TYR A 17 -0.46 3.56 5.53
N ALA A 18 0.20 4.64 5.07
CA ALA A 18 1.44 5.12 5.69
C ALA A 18 1.25 5.47 7.17
N TYR A 19 0.17 6.19 7.50
CA TYR A 19 -0.19 6.56 8.88
C TYR A 19 -0.40 5.34 9.79
N VAL A 20 -0.97 4.25 9.26
CA VAL A 20 -1.14 2.99 10.00
C VAL A 20 0.21 2.33 10.25
N LEU A 21 1.06 2.21 9.23
CA LEU A 21 2.39 1.62 9.37
C LEU A 21 3.28 2.36 10.37
N ASP A 22 3.17 3.70 10.45
CA ASP A 22 3.90 4.48 11.45
C ASP A 22 3.50 4.14 12.90
N ARG A 23 2.35 3.48 13.11
CA ARG A 23 1.85 3.07 14.45
C ARG A 23 2.09 1.61 14.76
N ILE A 24 1.92 0.74 13.78
CA ILE A 24 1.96 -0.71 13.99
C ILE A 24 3.26 -1.35 13.49
N GLY A 25 4.12 -0.55 12.83
CA GLY A 25 5.31 -1.02 12.13
C GLY A 25 5.00 -1.51 10.71
N PRO A 26 6.04 -1.79 9.92
CA PRO A 26 5.90 -2.36 8.57
C PRO A 26 5.32 -3.77 8.62
N VAL A 27 4.30 -4.04 7.82
CA VAL A 27 3.67 -5.37 7.71
C VAL A 27 3.41 -5.74 6.24
N PRO A 28 3.60 -7.01 5.83
CA PRO A 28 3.29 -7.46 4.48
C PRO A 28 1.88 -7.04 4.06
N THR A 29 1.76 -6.44 2.89
CA THR A 29 0.52 -5.81 2.42
C THR A 29 0.14 -6.34 1.04
N LEU A 30 -1.14 -6.66 0.87
CA LEU A 30 -1.75 -7.12 -0.38
C LEU A 30 -2.59 -5.99 -0.98
N ILE A 31 -2.52 -5.80 -2.31
CA ILE A 31 -3.45 -4.94 -3.04
C ILE A 31 -4.57 -5.82 -3.61
N GLU A 32 -5.80 -5.56 -3.15
CA GLU A 32 -7.00 -6.31 -3.52
C GLU A 32 -7.71 -5.68 -4.74
N TRP A 33 -8.31 -6.55 -5.57
CA TRP A 33 -9.14 -6.17 -6.71
C TRP A 33 -10.34 -7.12 -6.82
N ASP A 34 -11.56 -6.57 -6.76
CA ASP A 34 -12.80 -7.36 -6.82
C ASP A 34 -13.33 -7.48 -8.26
N ALA A 35 -13.10 -6.46 -9.09
CA ALA A 35 -13.59 -6.37 -10.46
C ALA A 35 -12.70 -5.47 -11.32
N ASN A 36 -12.99 -5.37 -12.63
CA ASN A 36 -12.28 -4.49 -13.59
C ASN A 36 -10.74 -4.61 -13.53
N VAL A 37 -10.24 -5.83 -13.34
CA VAL A 37 -8.82 -6.11 -13.11
C VAL A 37 -7.98 -5.58 -14.28
N PRO A 38 -7.04 -4.64 -14.05
CA PRO A 38 -6.25 -4.03 -15.11
C PRO A 38 -5.12 -4.97 -15.57
N GLY A 39 -4.43 -4.56 -16.62
CA GLY A 39 -3.23 -5.26 -17.07
C GLY A 39 -2.12 -5.32 -16.00
N TRP A 40 -1.21 -6.28 -16.18
CA TRP A 40 -0.11 -6.57 -15.27
C TRP A 40 0.70 -5.35 -14.84
N THR A 41 1.02 -4.43 -15.76
CA THR A 41 1.80 -3.22 -15.44
C THR A 41 1.16 -2.39 -14.34
N THR A 42 -0.17 -2.25 -14.34
CA THR A 42 -0.89 -1.50 -13.31
C THR A 42 -0.92 -2.26 -11.99
N LEU A 43 -1.19 -3.57 -12.03
CA LEU A 43 -1.19 -4.42 -10.83
C LEU A 43 0.17 -4.37 -10.13
N LYS A 44 1.25 -4.57 -10.91
CA LYS A 44 2.62 -4.52 -10.40
C LYS A 44 2.95 -3.16 -9.82
N ALA A 45 2.59 -2.07 -10.50
CA ALA A 45 2.87 -0.71 -10.00
C ALA A 45 2.18 -0.41 -8.66
N GLN A 46 0.96 -0.91 -8.43
CA GLN A 46 0.28 -0.77 -7.14
C GLN A 46 0.97 -1.59 -6.04
N ALA A 47 1.37 -2.83 -6.34
CA ALA A 47 2.11 -3.67 -5.40
C ALA A 47 3.49 -3.08 -5.06
N ASP A 48 4.24 -2.60 -6.06
CA ASP A 48 5.54 -1.94 -5.89
C ASP A 48 5.42 -0.67 -5.02
N ARG A 49 4.34 0.10 -5.17
CA ARG A 49 4.06 1.27 -4.31
C ARG A 49 3.83 0.84 -2.86
N ALA A 50 3.06 -0.22 -2.62
CA ALA A 50 2.82 -0.74 -1.28
C ALA A 50 4.11 -1.21 -0.61
N GLU A 51 4.95 -1.95 -1.35
CA GLU A 51 6.26 -2.41 -0.89
C GLU A 51 7.19 -1.23 -0.58
N THR A 52 7.26 -0.23 -1.46
CA THR A 52 8.08 0.97 -1.26
C THR A 52 7.66 1.71 0.02
N VAL A 53 6.37 1.93 0.22
CA VAL A 53 5.84 2.60 1.41
C VAL A 53 6.16 1.80 2.67
N MET A 54 6.01 0.47 2.63
CA MET A 54 6.34 -0.43 3.74
C MET A 54 7.82 -0.40 4.10
N LEU A 55 8.71 -0.61 3.13
CA LEU A 55 10.16 -0.68 3.35
C LEU A 55 10.74 0.64 3.88
N ALA A 56 10.19 1.77 3.45
CA ALA A 56 10.57 3.08 3.99
C ALA A 56 10.33 3.17 5.52
N ARG A 57 9.31 2.49 6.05
CA ARG A 57 9.01 2.45 7.49
C ARG A 57 9.79 1.34 8.22
N SER A 58 10.22 0.28 7.52
CA SER A 58 11.17 -0.69 8.06
C SER A 58 12.52 -0.08 8.38
N GLN A 59 13.02 0.81 7.50
CA GLN A 59 14.32 1.47 7.70
C GLN A 59 14.26 2.52 8.83
N ALA A 60 13.16 3.24 8.95
CA ALA A 60 12.96 4.19 10.06
C ALA A 60 12.99 3.48 11.43
N ALA A 61 12.33 2.33 11.56
CA ALA A 61 12.32 1.53 12.79
C ALA A 61 13.71 1.04 13.20
N LEU A 62 14.58 0.72 12.23
CA LEU A 62 15.97 0.29 12.47
C LEU A 62 16.91 1.44 12.86
N SER A 63 16.56 2.70 12.55
CA SER A 63 17.41 3.87 12.82
C SER A 63 17.18 4.52 14.19
N VAL A 64 16.15 4.08 14.92
CA VAL A 64 15.76 4.62 16.23
C VAL A 64 16.09 3.65 17.38
N ALA A 65 16.50 2.42 17.06
CA ALA A 65 16.98 1.41 18.02
C ALA A 65 18.50 1.47 18.17
#